data_AF-M6AB53-F1
#
_entry.id   AF-M6AB53-F1
#
_cell.length_a   1.000
_cell.length_b   1.000
_cell.length_c   1.000
_cell.angle_alpha   90.00
_cell.angle_beta   90.00
_cell.angle_gamma   90.00
#
_symmetry.space_group_name_H-M   'P 1'
#
loop_
_entity.id
_entity.type
_entity.pdbx_description
1 polymer ?
#
loop_
_entity_poly.entity_id
_entity_poly.type
_entity_poly.pdbx_seq_one_letter_code
_entity_poly.pdbx_strand_id
1 'polypeptide(L)'
;MLNPKGGPKTQFRLTEVRENEFFSDLTRLPLCKLEFGHELIPVSSGTRFIHIVTFKGPLPFLFSRIIGNKIRKELPTAMKNLAKLAATA
;
A
#
# COMPACT_ATOMS: atom_id res chain seq x y z
N MET A 1 -14.08 -0.06 -5.83
CA MET A 1 -13.40 -1.07 -6.68
C MET A 1 -12.11 -0.44 -7.21
N LEU A 2 -10.99 -1.18 -7.21
CA LEU A 2 -9.74 -0.75 -7.84
C LEU A 2 -9.72 -1.19 -9.31
N ASN A 3 -9.19 -0.32 -10.17
CA ASN A 3 -8.93 -0.62 -11.58
C ASN A 3 -7.44 -0.40 -11.89
N PRO A 4 -6.56 -1.34 -11.51
CA PRO A 4 -5.12 -1.17 -11.64
C PRO A 4 -4.70 -1.10 -13.12
N LYS A 5 -3.76 -0.21 -13.45
CA LYS A 5 -3.21 -0.12 -14.81
C LYS A 5 -2.47 -1.42 -15.17
N GLY A 6 -3.05 -2.20 -16.08
CA GLY A 6 -2.51 -3.49 -16.52
C GLY A 6 -2.83 -4.67 -15.60
N GLY A 7 -3.82 -4.55 -14.71
CA GLY A 7 -4.29 -5.62 -13.82
C GLY A 7 -5.80 -5.80 -13.87
N PRO A 8 -6.33 -6.92 -13.33
CA PRO A 8 -7.77 -7.15 -13.29
C PRO A 8 -8.46 -6.17 -12.35
N LYS A 9 -9.74 -5.87 -12.61
CA LYS A 9 -10.60 -5.17 -11.64
C LYS A 9 -10.64 -5.96 -10.34
N THR A 10 -10.38 -5.31 -9.23
CA THR A 10 -10.31 -5.96 -7.91
C THR A 10 -11.13 -5.20 -6.88
N GLN A 11 -11.68 -5.94 -5.93
CA GLN A 11 -12.32 -5.35 -4.77
C GLN A 11 -11.30 -5.21 -3.65
N PHE A 12 -11.38 -4.07 -2.96
CA PHE A 12 -10.64 -3.82 -1.73
C PHE A 12 -11.61 -3.36 -0.66
N ARG A 13 -11.20 -3.50 0.60
CA ARG A 13 -11.93 -3.00 1.77
C ARG A 13 -10.94 -2.50 2.81
N LEU A 14 -11.28 -1.42 3.51
CA LEU A 14 -10.57 -0.99 4.71
C LEU A 14 -10.76 -2.03 5.82
N THR A 15 -9.67 -2.50 6.40
CA THR A 15 -9.66 -3.51 7.47
C THR A 15 -9.48 -2.91 8.85
N GLU A 16 -8.77 -1.80 8.95
CA GLU A 16 -8.59 -1.04 10.18
C GLU A 16 -8.46 0.44 9.82
N VAL A 17 -9.05 1.31 10.64
CA VAL A 17 -8.93 2.76 10.51
C VAL A 17 -8.77 3.34 11.91
N ARG A 18 -7.67 4.04 12.12
CA ARG A 18 -7.39 4.89 13.28
C ARG A 18 -7.07 6.27 12.74
N GLU A 19 -7.96 7.22 13.02
CA GLU A 19 -7.91 8.55 12.43
C GLU A 19 -6.57 9.24 12.69
N ASN A 20 -5.97 9.80 11.65
CA ASN A 20 -4.65 10.47 11.67
C ASN A 20 -3.45 9.60 12.13
N GLU A 21 -3.63 8.29 12.30
CA GLU A 21 -2.57 7.40 12.78
C GLU A 21 -2.32 6.25 11.81
N PHE A 22 -3.37 5.53 11.42
CA PHE A 22 -3.21 4.29 10.69
C PHE A 22 -4.44 3.94 9.87
N PHE A 23 -4.24 3.37 8.69
CA PHE A 23 -5.28 2.58 8.06
C PHE A 23 -4.67 1.39 7.32
N SER A 24 -5.46 0.34 7.20
CA SER A 24 -5.12 -0.80 6.36
C SER A 24 -6.22 -1.10 5.36
N ASP A 25 -5.82 -1.57 4.20
CA ASP A 25 -6.72 -2.05 3.17
C ASP A 25 -6.32 -3.43 2.66
N LEU A 26 -7.34 -4.24 2.40
CA LEU A 26 -7.19 -5.61 1.92
C LEU A 26 -7.80 -5.74 0.54
N THR A 27 -6.95 -6.05 -0.44
CA THR A 27 -7.34 -6.40 -1.80
C THR A 27 -7.32 -7.92 -1.97
N ARG A 28 -8.42 -8.49 -2.46
CA ARG A 28 -8.50 -9.91 -2.80
C ARG A 28 -8.04 -10.12 -4.24
N LEU A 29 -6.99 -10.92 -4.41
CA LEU A 29 -6.48 -11.39 -5.69
C LEU A 29 -6.85 -12.87 -5.87
N PRO A 30 -6.85 -13.40 -7.11
CA PRO A 30 -6.89 -14.85 -7.30
C PRO A 30 -5.73 -15.49 -6.53
N LEU A 31 -6.01 -16.45 -5.65
CA LEU A 31 -5.00 -17.22 -4.90
C LEU A 31 -4.12 -16.43 -3.90
N CYS A 32 -4.37 -15.14 -3.67
CA CYS A 32 -3.58 -14.32 -2.75
C CYS A 32 -4.39 -13.16 -2.17
N LYS A 33 -4.03 -12.72 -0.98
CA LYS A 33 -4.51 -11.49 -0.36
C LYS A 33 -3.36 -10.50 -0.34
N LEU A 34 -3.60 -9.30 -0.83
CA LEU A 34 -2.68 -8.18 -0.78
C LEU A 34 -3.20 -7.20 0.27
N GLU A 35 -2.39 -6.96 1.29
CA GLU A 35 -2.71 -6.04 2.37
C GLU A 35 -1.72 -4.88 2.33
N PHE A 36 -2.25 -3.67 2.35
CA PHE A 36 -1.50 -2.45 2.51
C PHE A 36 -1.77 -1.88 3.90
N GLY A 37 -0.70 -1.58 4.64
CA GLY A 37 -0.75 -0.86 5.90
C GLY A 37 -0.12 0.52 5.71
N HIS A 38 -0.81 1.55 6.17
CA HIS A 38 -0.38 2.94 6.05
C HIS A 38 -0.33 3.53 7.45
N GLU A 39 0.84 3.93 7.89
CA GLU A 39 1.08 4.44 9.23
C GLU A 39 1.65 5.85 9.17
N LEU A 40 1.11 6.73 10.01
CA LEU A 40 1.51 8.11 10.17
C LEU A 40 2.09 8.25 11.58
N ILE A 41 3.40 8.51 11.66
CA ILE A 41 4.10 8.66 12.92
C ILE A 41 4.57 10.11 13.02
N PRO A 42 4.02 10.92 13.95
CA PRO A 42 4.56 12.23 14.26
C PRO A 42 6.02 12.12 14.70
N VAL A 43 6.89 12.96 14.14
CA VAL A 43 8.30 13.08 14.50
C VAL A 43 8.65 14.56 14.68
N SER A 44 9.80 14.86 15.30
CA SER A 44 10.19 16.24 15.59
C SER A 44 10.30 17.14 14.35
N SER A 45 10.57 16.55 13.17
CA SER A 45 10.71 17.26 11.90
C SER A 45 9.48 17.17 10.98
N GLY A 46 8.32 16.73 11.48
CA GLY A 46 7.10 16.56 10.68
C GLY A 46 6.44 15.18 10.88
N THR A 47 5.97 14.55 9.81
CA THR A 47 5.31 13.24 9.88
C THR A 47 6.08 12.22 9.06
N ARG A 48 6.40 11.08 9.67
CA ARG A 48 6.94 9.92 8.97
C ARG A 48 5.79 9.06 8.48
N PHE A 49 5.73 8.86 7.17
CA PHE A 49 4.78 7.95 6.53
C PHE A 49 5.45 6.59 6.27
N ILE A 50 4.87 5.52 6.81
CA ILE A 50 5.31 4.15 6.56
C ILE A 50 4.23 3.43 5.76
N HIS A 51 4.65 2.82 4.64
CA HIS A 51 3.76 2.05 3.78
C HIS A 51 4.26 0.60 3.75
N ILE A 52 3.48 -0.30 4.32
CA ILE A 52 3.78 -1.73 4.48
C ILE A 52 2.96 -2.49 3.45
N VAL A 53 3.61 -3.41 2.72
CA VAL A 53 2.96 -4.24 1.71
C VAL A 53 3.13 -5.70 2.10
N THR A 54 2.02 -6.40 2.33
CA THR A 54 2.01 -7.79 2.78
C THR A 54 1.23 -8.66 1.80
N PHE A 55 1.85 -9.77 1.37
CA PHE A 55 1.18 -10.80 0.58
C PHE A 55 0.90 -12.02 1.46
N LYS A 56 -0.37 -12.41 1.59
CA LYS A 56 -0.82 -13.59 2.36
C LYS A 56 -1.52 -14.59 1.45
N GLY A 57 -1.15 -15.87 1.52
CA GLY A 57 -1.80 -16.92 0.74
C GLY A 57 -0.89 -18.13 0.52
N PRO A 58 -1.35 -19.12 -0.27
CA PRO A 58 -0.57 -20.32 -0.59
C PRO A 58 0.59 -20.06 -1.57
N LEU A 59 0.52 -19.00 -2.38
CA LEU A 59 1.50 -18.70 -3.45
C LEU A 59 2.14 -17.30 -3.31
N PRO A 60 2.57 -16.85 -2.12
CA PRO A 60 2.99 -15.47 -1.89
C PRO A 60 4.24 -15.10 -2.72
N PHE A 61 5.13 -16.07 -2.96
CA PHE A 61 6.34 -15.88 -3.79
C PHE A 61 6.01 -15.50 -5.24
N LEU A 62 5.02 -16.15 -5.85
CA LEU A 62 4.61 -15.88 -7.22
C LEU A 62 4.11 -14.43 -7.37
N PHE A 63 3.25 -14.01 -6.44
CA PHE A 63 2.71 -12.65 -6.41
C PHE A 63 3.78 -11.61 -6.06
N SER A 64 4.73 -11.94 -5.17
CA SER A 64 5.88 -11.08 -4.90
C SER A 64 6.71 -10.85 -6.17
N ARG A 65 6.87 -11.84 -7.05
CA ARG A 65 7.63 -11.69 -8.30
C ARG A 65 6.87 -10.90 -9.36
N ILE A 66 5.56 -11.14 -9.51
CA ILE A 66 4.74 -10.50 -10.55
C ILE A 66 4.37 -9.06 -10.15
N ILE A 67 3.85 -8.88 -8.94
CA ILE A 67 3.31 -7.60 -8.45
C ILE A 67 4.33 -6.90 -7.55
N GLY A 68 4.97 -7.64 -6.63
CA GLY A 68 5.89 -7.07 -5.65
C GLY A 68 7.09 -6.35 -6.28
N ASN A 69 7.62 -6.83 -7.41
CA ASN A 69 8.71 -6.14 -8.13
C ASN A 69 8.28 -4.76 -8.64
N LYS A 70 7.06 -4.64 -9.19
CA LYS A 70 6.52 -3.36 -9.65
C LYS A 70 6.30 -2.41 -8.48
N ILE A 71 5.71 -2.91 -7.39
CA ILE A 71 5.53 -2.14 -6.15
C ILE A 71 6.87 -1.63 -5.62
N ARG A 72 7.90 -2.49 -5.51
CA ARG A 72 9.23 -2.07 -5.04
C ARG A 72 9.85 -0.96 -5.91
N LYS A 73 9.58 -0.97 -7.21
CA LYS A 73 10.09 0.04 -8.15
C LYS A 73 9.32 1.36 -8.07
N GLU A 74 8.00 1.30 -7.96
CA GLU A 74 7.12 2.47 -8.08
C GLU A 74 6.81 3.14 -6.73
N LEU A 75 6.71 2.36 -5.65
CA LEU A 75 6.30 2.84 -4.33
C LEU A 75 7.23 3.92 -3.76
N PRO A 76 8.57 3.83 -3.82
CA PRO A 76 9.43 4.89 -3.31
C PRO A 76 9.19 6.23 -3.99
N THR A 77 8.94 6.23 -5.31
CA THR A 77 8.62 7.44 -6.06
C THR A 77 7.26 8.00 -5.64
N ALA A 78 6.26 7.14 -5.46
CA ALA A 78 4.94 7.54 -4.95
C ALA A 78 5.05 8.19 -3.55
N MET A 79 5.83 7.62 -2.63
CA MET A 79 6.05 8.17 -1.29
C MET A 79 6.77 9.52 -1.32
N LYS A 80 7.77 9.70 -2.21
CA LYS A 80 8.42 11.01 -2.39
C LYS A 80 7.46 12.08 -2.89
N ASN A 81 6.60 11.73 -3.86
CA ASN A 81 5.59 12.64 -4.38
C ASN A 81 4.55 13.00 -3.31
N LEU A 82 4.11 12.01 -2.51
CA LEU A 82 3.22 12.24 -1.37
C LEU A 82 3.84 13.22 -0.37
N ALA A 83 5.10 12.99 0.02
CA ALA A 83 5.80 13.89 0.93
C ALA A 83 5.90 15.32 0.37
N LYS A 84 6.16 15.47 -0.94
CA LYS A 84 6.21 16.78 -1.60
C LYS A 84 4.85 17.48 -1.56
N LEU A 85 3.75 16.78 -1.87
CA LEU A 85 2.41 17.35 -1.85
C LEU A 85 1.98 17.75 -0.44
N ALA A 86 2.26 16.90 0.55
CA ALA A 86 1.94 17.17 1.96
C ALA A 86 2.72 18.38 2.52
N ALA A 87 3.93 18.64 2.02
CA ALA A 87 4.72 19.80 2.41
C ALA A 87 4.22 21.13 1.79
N THR A 88 3.32 21.06 0.80
CA THR A 88 2.75 22.24 0.11
C THR A 88 1.29 22.49 0.43
N ALA A 89 0.66 21.60 1.21
CA ALA A 89 -0.71 21.73 1.70
C ALA A 89 -0.71 22.47 3.04
#